data_AF-A0A238LHH7-F1
#
_entry.id   AF-A0A238LHH7-F1
#
_cell.length_a   1.000
_cell.length_b   1.000
_cell.length_c   1.000
_cell.angle_alpha   90.00
_cell.angle_beta   90.00
_cell.angle_gamma   90.00
#
_symmetry.space_group_name_H-M   'P 1'
#
loop_
_entity.id
_entity.type
_entity.pdbx_description
1 polymer ?
#
loop_
_entity_poly.entity_id
_entity_poly.type
_entity_poly.pdbx_seq_one_letter_code
_entity_poly.pdbx_strand_id
1 'polypeptide(L)'
;MTVKSIYVGMVGDMLHAGHINIISEAAKLGRVTVGVLTDAAVVSYKRLPFLGYDERASVVRMIKGVDAVVPQHTLSYADNLRRLRPDIVVHGDDWAQGNQQSHARDEVIAVLGEWGGRLVEVPYTPGISSTMLFAAHEDDGLLAHNRQGRLRRLLAAKPTLRVIEAHSGLSARIAATARGADGKTAFDALWQSSLTDSALRGKPDREIVDKADRLRTIGEISDGTVLPLIYDGDTGGSPDRVYELTRALDSAGVAALCLEDKIGMKRNSLYGTGKPQTQASIAEFSARITAFCAARRSSDMMMIARIESLILGAGQADALARAEAYLDAGAEAILIHSIAESATEVADFTAALRGNGVKVPVFVVPTTYSNTPIAEFEAAGINAVIYANQLLRATVGPMERVAKSILDAGCCNEPELADGLVGIPQLLDLIPEHF
;
A
#
# COMPACT_ATOMS: atom_id res chain seq x y z
N MET A 1 -5.96 -22.56 45.47
CA MET A 1 -5.70 -21.18 45.03
C MET A 1 -6.47 -20.97 43.74
N THR A 2 -7.20 -19.86 43.60
CA THR A 2 -7.83 -19.47 42.34
C THR A 2 -6.73 -19.24 41.29
N VAL A 3 -6.84 -19.91 40.14
CA VAL A 3 -5.90 -19.73 39.03
C VAL A 3 -6.05 -18.31 38.51
N LYS A 4 -4.96 -17.53 38.48
CA LYS A 4 -4.99 -16.15 37.99
C LYS A 4 -5.20 -16.11 36.48
N SER A 5 -5.90 -15.11 36.00
CA SER A 5 -6.10 -14.80 34.59
C SER A 5 -5.02 -13.83 34.11
N ILE A 6 -4.34 -14.19 33.02
CA ILE A 6 -3.20 -13.47 32.48
C ILE A 6 -3.52 -12.99 31.06
N TYR A 7 -3.13 -11.76 30.73
CA TYR A 7 -3.25 -11.22 29.38
C TYR A 7 -1.88 -10.85 28.81
N VAL A 8 -1.63 -11.24 27.56
CA VAL A 8 -0.42 -10.88 26.80
C VAL A 8 -0.83 -10.31 25.45
N GLY A 9 -0.46 -9.06 25.16
CA GLY A 9 -0.64 -8.48 23.83
C GLY A 9 0.58 -8.74 22.95
N MET A 10 0.39 -9.18 21.71
CA MET A 10 1.50 -9.33 20.77
C MET A 10 1.06 -9.29 19.31
N VAL A 11 2.01 -9.04 18.41
CA VAL A 11 1.77 -9.17 16.96
C VAL A 11 1.85 -10.62 16.52
N GLY A 12 2.85 -11.40 16.96
CA GLY A 12 2.94 -12.83 16.64
C GLY A 12 3.06 -13.13 15.14
N ASP A 13 3.80 -12.29 14.41
CA ASP A 13 4.02 -12.45 12.96
C ASP A 13 5.08 -13.52 12.65
N MET A 14 6.37 -13.15 12.66
CA MET A 14 7.47 -14.11 12.64
C MET A 14 7.85 -14.47 14.08
N LEU A 15 7.43 -15.65 14.54
CA LEU A 15 7.75 -16.13 15.88
C LEU A 15 9.26 -16.33 16.05
N HIS A 16 9.76 -15.94 17.22
CA HIS A 16 11.14 -16.12 17.63
C HIS A 16 11.17 -16.36 19.15
N ALA A 17 12.35 -16.65 19.69
CA ALA A 17 12.52 -17.02 21.11
C ALA A 17 11.90 -16.01 22.09
N GLY A 18 11.88 -14.71 21.76
CA GLY A 18 11.25 -13.68 22.59
C GLY A 18 9.75 -13.88 22.79
N HIS A 19 9.01 -14.22 21.72
CA HIS A 19 7.57 -14.54 21.82
C HIS A 19 7.31 -15.80 22.66
N ILE A 20 8.18 -16.80 22.55
CA ILE A 20 8.06 -18.03 23.34
C ILE A 20 8.39 -17.75 24.82
N ASN A 21 9.39 -16.92 25.09
CA ASN A 21 9.80 -16.55 26.44
C ASN A 21 8.69 -15.80 27.18
N ILE A 22 8.08 -14.78 26.55
CA ILE A 22 7.01 -14.01 27.20
C ILE A 22 5.78 -14.86 27.53
N ILE A 23 5.40 -15.78 26.64
CA ILE A 23 4.30 -16.73 26.87
C ILE A 23 4.67 -17.70 28.01
N SER A 24 5.90 -18.21 28.02
CA SER A 24 6.40 -19.11 29.06
C SER A 24 6.38 -18.45 30.44
N GLU A 25 6.84 -17.19 30.56
CA GLU A 25 6.78 -16.44 31.82
C GLU A 25 5.34 -16.15 32.24
N ALA A 26 4.45 -15.80 31.29
CA ALA A 26 3.04 -15.60 31.58
C ALA A 26 2.36 -16.88 32.09
N ALA A 27 2.68 -18.04 31.50
CA ALA A 27 2.10 -19.33 31.88
C ALA A 27 2.50 -19.78 33.29
N LYS A 28 3.62 -19.30 33.84
CA LYS A 28 3.99 -19.54 35.24
C LYS A 28 3.08 -18.80 36.23
N LEU A 29 2.41 -17.74 35.79
CA LEU A 29 1.60 -16.87 36.64
C LEU A 29 0.13 -17.28 36.66
N GLY A 30 -0.35 -17.98 35.64
CA GLY A 30 -1.75 -18.42 35.55
C GLY A 30 -2.18 -18.78 34.12
N ARG A 31 -3.49 -18.67 33.88
CA ARG A 31 -4.15 -18.99 32.62
C ARG A 31 -3.95 -17.87 31.59
N VAL A 32 -3.36 -18.15 30.43
CA VAL A 32 -2.89 -17.12 29.48
C VAL A 32 -3.88 -16.91 28.34
N THR A 33 -4.43 -15.71 28.26
CA THR A 33 -5.13 -15.21 27.08
C THR A 33 -4.18 -14.31 26.29
N VAL A 34 -3.94 -14.62 25.02
CA VAL A 34 -3.13 -13.80 24.13
C VAL A 34 -4.02 -12.93 23.25
N GLY A 35 -3.84 -11.62 23.33
CA GLY A 35 -4.39 -10.66 22.39
C GLY A 35 -3.50 -10.51 21.17
N VAL A 36 -3.87 -11.15 20.07
CA VAL A 36 -3.13 -11.02 18.81
C VAL A 36 -3.59 -9.76 18.09
N LEU A 37 -2.66 -8.82 17.85
CA LEU A 37 -2.97 -7.55 17.20
C LEU A 37 -3.45 -7.79 15.77
N THR A 38 -4.60 -7.23 15.41
CA THR A 38 -5.11 -7.25 14.03
C THR A 38 -4.23 -6.44 13.08
N ASP A 39 -4.33 -6.68 11.77
CA ASP A 39 -3.53 -5.94 10.78
C ASP A 39 -3.74 -4.42 10.90
N ALA A 40 -5.00 -3.97 11.11
CA ALA A 40 -5.33 -2.57 11.35
C ALA A 40 -4.64 -2.01 12.62
N ALA A 41 -4.63 -2.77 13.72
CA ALA A 41 -3.95 -2.38 14.95
C ALA A 41 -2.45 -2.19 14.72
N VAL A 42 -1.83 -3.12 13.98
CA VAL A 42 -0.39 -3.08 13.71
C VAL A 42 -0.01 -1.90 12.81
N VAL A 43 -0.80 -1.69 11.76
CA VAL A 43 -0.54 -0.67 10.74
C VAL A 43 -0.63 0.76 11.30
N SER A 44 -1.35 0.96 12.41
CA SER A 44 -1.47 2.27 13.08
C SER A 44 -0.15 2.83 13.63
N TYR A 45 0.85 1.98 13.88
CA TYR A 45 2.10 2.40 14.50
C TYR A 45 3.36 1.82 13.85
N LYS A 46 3.23 0.77 13.03
CA LYS A 46 4.33 0.19 12.25
C LYS A 46 3.81 -0.38 10.92
N ARG A 47 4.68 -1.02 10.14
CA ARG A 47 4.30 -1.64 8.86
C ARG A 47 3.34 -2.83 9.02
N LEU A 48 2.66 -3.20 7.93
CA LEU A 48 1.82 -4.40 7.84
C LEU A 48 2.65 -5.69 8.15
N PRO A 49 2.11 -6.64 8.94
CA PRO A 49 2.71 -7.96 9.15
C PRO A 49 2.83 -8.80 7.88
N PHE A 50 3.73 -9.77 7.85
CA PHE A 50 3.83 -10.75 6.76
C PHE A 50 2.62 -11.66 6.71
N LEU A 51 2.30 -12.31 7.83
CA LEU A 51 1.20 -13.24 7.94
C LEU A 51 -0.10 -12.49 8.27
N GLY A 52 -1.20 -12.96 7.69
CA GLY A 52 -2.52 -12.43 8.00
C GLY A 52 -2.88 -12.66 9.48
N TYR A 53 -3.82 -11.88 10.00
CA TYR A 53 -4.28 -12.04 11.38
C TYR A 53 -4.70 -13.48 11.71
N ASP A 54 -5.46 -14.15 10.84
CA ASP A 54 -5.98 -15.50 11.11
C ASP A 54 -4.86 -16.54 11.18
N GLU A 55 -3.84 -16.44 10.32
CA GLU A 55 -2.67 -17.31 10.36
C GLU A 55 -1.87 -17.08 11.64
N ARG A 56 -1.57 -15.82 11.98
CA ARG A 56 -0.87 -15.46 13.22
C ARG A 56 -1.63 -15.97 14.45
N ALA A 57 -2.93 -15.75 14.51
CA ALA A 57 -3.78 -16.21 15.61
C ALA A 57 -3.83 -17.73 15.71
N SER A 58 -3.87 -18.44 14.58
CA SER A 58 -3.83 -19.91 14.53
C SER A 58 -2.51 -20.46 15.09
N VAL A 59 -1.38 -19.90 14.64
CA VAL A 59 -0.05 -20.31 15.12
C VAL A 59 0.09 -20.02 16.62
N VAL A 60 -0.27 -18.81 17.07
CA VAL A 60 -0.19 -18.43 18.49
C VAL A 60 -1.06 -19.34 19.36
N ARG A 61 -2.24 -19.74 18.89
CA ARG A 61 -3.14 -20.65 19.63
C ARG A 61 -2.51 -22.02 19.89
N MET A 62 -1.57 -22.46 19.05
CA MET A 62 -0.90 -23.76 19.19
C MET A 62 0.34 -23.69 20.09
N ILE A 63 0.74 -22.50 20.56
CA ILE A 63 1.90 -22.37 21.43
C ILE A 63 1.58 -22.92 22.81
N LYS A 64 2.43 -23.82 23.31
CA LYS A 64 2.33 -24.38 24.66
C LYS A 64 2.30 -23.24 25.70
N GLY A 65 1.29 -23.25 26.55
CA GLY A 65 1.08 -22.24 27.59
C GLY A 65 0.05 -21.17 27.23
N VAL A 66 -0.45 -21.15 25.99
CA VAL A 66 -1.59 -20.31 25.58
C VAL A 66 -2.90 -21.06 25.83
N ASP A 67 -3.81 -20.47 26.60
CA ASP A 67 -5.14 -21.03 26.87
C ASP A 67 -6.22 -20.50 25.92
N ALA A 68 -6.09 -19.24 25.49
CA ALA A 68 -7.03 -18.59 24.60
C ALA A 68 -6.33 -17.54 23.73
N VAL A 69 -6.86 -17.31 22.54
CA VAL A 69 -6.44 -16.22 21.63
C VAL A 69 -7.64 -15.36 21.31
N VAL A 70 -7.49 -14.05 21.45
CA VAL A 70 -8.52 -13.05 21.12
C VAL A 70 -7.96 -11.99 20.19
N PRO A 71 -8.79 -11.37 19.32
CA PRO A 71 -8.34 -10.23 18.53
C PRO A 71 -8.07 -9.01 19.41
N GLN A 72 -6.98 -8.30 19.09
CA GLN A 72 -6.64 -7.00 19.65
C GLN A 72 -6.75 -5.96 18.52
N HIS A 73 -7.85 -5.20 18.50
CA HIS A 73 -8.22 -4.34 17.37
C HIS A 73 -7.46 -2.99 17.33
N THR A 74 -6.87 -2.59 18.44
CA THR A 74 -6.14 -1.31 18.58
C THR A 74 -4.79 -1.53 19.27
N LEU A 75 -3.92 -0.52 19.26
CA LEU A 75 -2.67 -0.57 20.04
C LEU A 75 -2.94 -0.48 21.56
N SER A 76 -3.99 0.24 21.95
CA SER A 76 -4.48 0.35 23.34
C SER A 76 -5.06 -0.97 23.82
N TYR A 77 -4.64 -1.47 24.97
CA TYR A 77 -5.19 -2.74 25.49
C TYR A 77 -6.53 -2.54 26.21
N ALA A 78 -6.93 -1.29 26.46
CA ALA A 78 -8.00 -0.93 27.37
C ALA A 78 -9.32 -1.69 27.13
N ASP A 79 -9.75 -1.81 25.87
CA ASP A 79 -11.00 -2.50 25.53
C ASP A 79 -10.98 -3.98 25.93
N ASN A 80 -9.89 -4.68 25.58
CA ASN A 80 -9.73 -6.08 25.93
C ASN A 80 -9.54 -6.27 27.43
N LEU A 81 -8.79 -5.37 28.09
CA LEU A 81 -8.60 -5.42 29.54
C LEU A 81 -9.92 -5.22 30.28
N ARG A 82 -10.74 -4.23 29.92
CA ARG A 82 -12.04 -3.99 30.57
C ARG A 82 -13.02 -5.13 30.34
N ARG A 83 -12.99 -5.75 29.16
CA ARG A 83 -13.85 -6.89 28.81
C ARG A 83 -13.46 -8.18 29.53
N LEU A 84 -12.16 -8.46 29.61
CA LEU A 84 -11.63 -9.72 30.16
C LEU A 84 -11.31 -9.64 31.65
N ARG A 85 -11.07 -8.43 32.17
CA ARG A 85 -10.63 -8.10 33.53
C ARG A 85 -9.53 -9.03 34.06
N PRO A 86 -8.38 -9.15 33.36
CA PRO A 86 -7.30 -10.02 33.79
C PRO A 86 -6.70 -9.57 35.12
N ASP A 87 -6.25 -10.53 35.94
CA ASP A 87 -5.51 -10.26 37.18
C ASP A 87 -4.13 -9.66 36.89
N ILE A 88 -3.50 -10.09 35.79
CA ILE A 88 -2.14 -9.70 35.41
C ILE A 88 -2.06 -9.46 33.90
N VAL A 89 -1.40 -8.37 33.51
CA VAL A 89 -0.87 -8.22 32.14
C VAL A 89 0.63 -8.52 32.17
N VAL A 90 1.10 -9.28 31.19
CA VAL A 90 2.54 -9.52 30.99
C VAL A 90 2.98 -8.87 29.68
N HIS A 91 4.03 -8.07 29.75
CA HIS A 91 4.66 -7.43 28.58
C HIS A 91 6.19 -7.50 28.70
N GLY A 92 6.92 -7.34 27.59
CA GLY A 92 8.36 -7.07 27.64
C GLY A 92 8.65 -5.69 28.25
N ASP A 93 9.85 -5.47 28.79
CA ASP A 93 10.28 -4.17 29.32
C ASP A 93 10.69 -3.16 28.22
N ASP A 94 10.70 -3.58 26.95
CA ASP A 94 11.10 -2.79 25.78
C ASP A 94 10.19 -1.59 25.50
N TRP A 95 8.91 -1.67 25.89
CA TRP A 95 7.97 -0.57 25.71
C TRP A 95 8.11 0.57 26.74
N ALA A 96 9.00 0.43 27.73
CA ALA A 96 9.30 1.50 28.68
C ALA A 96 10.08 2.66 28.03
N GLN A 97 10.71 2.41 26.87
CA GLN A 97 11.51 3.41 26.15
C GLN A 97 10.90 3.67 24.76
N GLY A 98 10.16 4.78 24.63
CA GLY A 98 9.63 5.25 23.34
C GLY A 98 8.23 5.85 23.43
N ASN A 99 8.01 6.96 22.73
CA ASN A 99 6.86 7.84 22.97
C ASN A 99 5.48 7.19 22.77
N GLN A 100 5.28 6.24 21.85
CA GLN A 100 3.95 5.65 21.62
C GLN A 100 3.64 4.46 22.54
N GLN A 101 4.65 3.65 22.83
CA GLN A 101 4.47 2.43 23.61
C GLN A 101 4.47 2.74 25.12
N SER A 102 5.13 3.83 25.53
CA SER A 102 5.03 4.37 26.89
C SER A 102 3.61 4.79 27.27
N HIS A 103 2.86 5.43 26.36
CA HIS A 103 1.46 5.78 26.60
C HIS A 103 0.57 4.52 26.78
N ALA A 104 0.80 3.49 25.97
CA ALA A 104 0.08 2.23 26.09
C ALA A 104 0.37 1.52 27.44
N ARG A 105 1.61 1.59 27.91
CA ARG A 105 2.03 1.08 29.23
C ARG A 105 1.29 1.79 30.37
N ASP A 106 1.27 3.12 30.36
CA ASP A 106 0.62 3.91 31.41
C ASP A 106 -0.89 3.67 31.44
N GLU A 107 -1.52 3.55 30.27
CA GLU A 107 -2.93 3.19 30.16
C GLU A 107 -3.23 1.80 30.71
N VAL A 108 -2.40 0.80 30.43
CA VAL A 108 -2.54 -0.55 30.97
C VAL A 108 -2.52 -0.53 32.51
N ILE A 109 -1.58 0.21 33.11
CA ILE A 109 -1.50 0.35 34.57
C ILE A 109 -2.76 1.00 35.14
N ALA A 110 -3.22 2.09 34.51
CA ALA A 110 -4.42 2.82 34.95
C ALA A 110 -5.67 1.92 34.87
N VAL A 111 -5.86 1.23 33.75
CA VAL A 111 -7.02 0.35 33.52
C VAL A 111 -7.00 -0.84 34.47
N LEU A 112 -5.85 -1.48 34.71
CA LEU A 112 -5.75 -2.57 35.69
C LEU A 112 -6.07 -2.11 37.11
N GLY A 113 -5.74 -0.85 37.45
CA GLY A 113 -6.07 -0.23 38.73
C GLY A 113 -7.58 -0.20 39.03
N GLU A 114 -8.44 -0.19 38.00
CA GLU A 114 -9.90 -0.21 38.14
C GLU A 114 -10.42 -1.47 38.89
N TRP A 115 -9.65 -2.56 38.93
CA TRP A 115 -9.99 -3.80 39.65
C TRP A 115 -8.86 -4.41 40.47
N GLY A 116 -7.77 -3.67 40.70
CA GLY A 116 -6.62 -4.15 41.46
C GLY A 116 -5.75 -5.18 40.71
N GLY A 117 -5.78 -5.19 39.38
CA GLY A 117 -4.85 -5.94 38.56
C GLY A 117 -3.44 -5.34 38.58
N ARG A 118 -2.45 -6.06 38.05
CA ARG A 118 -1.05 -5.56 37.99
C ARG A 118 -0.35 -5.87 36.67
N LEU A 119 0.57 -4.99 36.28
CA LEU A 119 1.49 -5.23 35.18
C LEU A 119 2.71 -6.00 35.69
N VAL A 120 3.16 -6.99 34.92
CA VAL A 120 4.43 -7.70 35.12
C VAL A 120 5.27 -7.53 33.86
N GLU A 121 6.46 -6.98 34.01
CA GLU A 121 7.38 -6.71 32.90
C GLU A 121 8.50 -7.78 32.91
N VAL A 122 8.70 -8.42 31.76
CA VAL A 122 9.72 -9.46 31.56
C VAL A 122 10.89 -8.84 30.80
N PRO A 123 12.15 -9.09 31.22
CA PRO A 123 13.31 -8.59 30.50
C PRO A 123 13.27 -8.99 29.02
N TYR A 124 13.45 -8.01 28.14
CA TYR A 124 13.43 -8.23 26.70
C TYR A 124 14.51 -9.24 26.32
N THR A 125 14.12 -10.29 25.59
CA THR A 125 15.06 -11.34 25.16
C THR A 125 15.98 -10.78 24.07
N PRO A 126 17.28 -10.59 24.33
CA PRO A 126 18.21 -10.09 23.33
C PRO A 126 18.38 -11.10 22.19
N GLY A 127 18.54 -10.62 20.96
CA GLY A 127 18.70 -11.46 19.77
C GLY A 127 17.69 -11.12 18.67
N ILE A 128 17.26 -12.13 17.90
CA ILE A 128 16.41 -11.98 16.72
C ILE A 128 15.06 -11.31 17.06
N SER A 129 14.69 -10.27 16.31
CA SER A 129 13.37 -9.63 16.34
C SER A 129 12.67 -9.78 14.99
N SER A 130 11.34 -9.71 14.96
CA SER A 130 10.59 -9.70 13.68
C SER A 130 10.96 -8.51 12.77
N THR A 131 11.49 -7.42 13.33
CA THR A 131 12.02 -6.30 12.54
C THR A 131 13.30 -6.70 11.82
N MET A 132 14.24 -7.36 12.52
CA MET A 132 15.51 -7.82 11.93
C MET A 132 15.32 -8.95 10.93
N LEU A 133 14.45 -9.92 11.22
CA LEU A 133 14.11 -10.99 10.26
C LEU A 133 13.54 -10.42 8.97
N PHE A 134 12.72 -9.38 9.08
CA PHE A 134 12.17 -8.75 7.89
C PHE A 134 13.19 -7.95 7.10
N ALA A 135 14.09 -7.22 7.76
CA ALA A 135 15.16 -6.51 7.05
C ALA A 135 15.98 -7.50 6.21
N ALA A 136 16.33 -8.66 6.79
CA ALA A 136 17.00 -9.72 6.06
C ALA A 136 16.16 -10.27 4.89
N HIS A 137 14.85 -10.47 5.05
CA HIS A 137 13.98 -10.97 3.98
C HIS A 137 13.60 -9.94 2.90
N GLU A 138 13.59 -8.65 3.23
CA GLU A 138 13.43 -7.57 2.24
C GLU A 138 14.63 -7.49 1.31
N ASP A 139 15.83 -7.66 1.86
CA ASP A 139 17.07 -7.61 1.08
C ASP A 139 17.25 -8.86 0.19
N ASP A 140 16.74 -10.03 0.60
CA ASP A 140 16.87 -11.30 -0.16
C ASP A 140 15.78 -11.54 -1.24
N GLY A 141 14.82 -10.63 -1.43
CA GLY A 141 13.82 -10.72 -2.52
C GLY A 141 12.77 -11.86 -2.44
N LEU A 142 12.90 -12.78 -1.46
CA LEU A 142 12.04 -13.96 -1.23
C LEU A 142 10.54 -13.65 -1.09
N LEU A 143 10.19 -12.40 -0.84
CA LEU A 143 8.83 -11.89 -0.63
C LEU A 143 8.07 -11.57 -1.93
N ALA A 144 8.69 -11.76 -3.10
CA ALA A 144 8.06 -11.52 -4.40
C ALA A 144 6.73 -12.27 -4.60
N HIS A 145 6.63 -13.49 -4.06
CA HIS A 145 5.50 -14.39 -4.30
C HIS A 145 4.21 -14.05 -3.53
N ASN A 146 4.23 -13.13 -2.55
CA ASN A 146 3.05 -12.74 -1.74
C ASN A 146 2.66 -11.26 -1.87
N ARG A 147 3.18 -10.54 -2.86
CA ARG A 147 2.92 -9.10 -3.04
C ARG A 147 1.48 -8.79 -3.41
N GLN A 148 0.82 -9.68 -4.14
CA GLN A 148 -0.53 -9.44 -4.67
C GLN A 148 -1.56 -9.27 -3.55
N GLY A 149 -1.59 -10.18 -2.57
CA GLY A 149 -2.50 -10.11 -1.42
C GLY A 149 -2.22 -8.92 -0.49
N ARG A 150 -1.01 -8.34 -0.55
CA ARG A 150 -0.61 -7.22 0.30
C ARG A 150 -1.44 -5.97 0.03
N LEU A 151 -1.79 -5.68 -1.23
CA LEU A 151 -2.61 -4.52 -1.57
C LEU A 151 -3.99 -4.59 -0.91
N ARG A 152 -4.65 -5.75 -0.96
CA ARG A 152 -5.95 -5.98 -0.31
C ARG A 152 -5.88 -5.78 1.20
N ARG A 153 -4.86 -6.35 1.83
CA ARG A 153 -4.64 -6.20 3.27
C ARG A 153 -4.38 -4.74 3.68
N LEU A 154 -3.62 -4.01 2.86
CA LEU A 154 -3.40 -2.58 3.08
C LEU A 154 -4.71 -1.77 2.95
N LEU A 155 -5.51 -2.02 1.90
CA LEU A 155 -6.81 -1.37 1.70
C LEU A 155 -7.81 -1.66 2.83
N ALA A 156 -7.73 -2.84 3.45
CA ALA A 156 -8.56 -3.20 4.60
C ALA A 156 -8.03 -2.62 5.93
N ALA A 157 -6.72 -2.43 6.05
CA ALA A 157 -6.06 -2.01 7.29
C ALA A 157 -5.89 -0.50 7.43
N LYS A 158 -5.84 0.25 6.33
CA LYS A 158 -5.66 1.70 6.31
C LYS A 158 -6.91 2.41 5.78
N PRO A 159 -7.22 3.61 6.30
CA PRO A 159 -8.31 4.41 5.76
C PRO A 159 -8.02 4.85 4.31
N THR A 160 -6.80 5.35 4.06
CA THR A 160 -6.35 5.78 2.73
C THR A 160 -4.88 5.41 2.49
N LEU A 161 -4.62 4.80 1.34
CA LEU A 161 -3.27 4.44 0.87
C LEU A 161 -2.60 5.58 0.11
N ARG A 162 -1.28 5.71 0.29
CA ARG A 162 -0.41 6.56 -0.52
C ARG A 162 0.27 5.71 -1.59
N VAL A 163 -0.08 5.94 -2.85
CA VAL A 163 0.50 5.21 -3.99
C VAL A 163 1.37 6.17 -4.79
N ILE A 164 2.62 5.83 -5.05
CA ILE A 164 3.55 6.69 -5.81
C ILE A 164 4.00 5.97 -7.08
N GLU A 165 4.20 6.73 -8.15
CA GLU A 165 4.68 6.14 -9.40
C GLU A 165 6.11 5.56 -9.27
N ALA A 166 6.38 4.50 -10.02
CA ALA A 166 7.72 3.99 -10.24
C ALA A 166 7.89 3.58 -11.71
N HIS A 167 9.02 3.97 -12.31
CA HIS A 167 9.37 3.75 -13.71
C HIS A 167 10.73 3.03 -13.89
N SER A 168 11.41 2.69 -12.79
CA SER A 168 12.68 1.96 -12.74
C SER A 168 12.89 1.33 -11.37
N GLY A 169 13.82 0.38 -11.25
CA GLY A 169 14.24 -0.18 -9.95
C GLY A 169 14.71 0.90 -8.97
N LEU A 170 15.44 1.92 -9.45
CA LEU A 170 15.88 3.05 -8.63
C LEU A 170 14.69 3.84 -8.05
N SER A 171 13.71 4.21 -8.89
CA SER A 171 12.52 4.93 -8.42
C SER A 171 11.69 4.11 -7.42
N ALA A 172 11.62 2.79 -7.62
CA ALA A 172 10.94 1.87 -6.72
C ALA A 172 11.64 1.78 -5.35
N ARG A 173 12.98 1.74 -5.33
CA ARG A 173 13.78 1.75 -4.10
C ARG A 173 13.61 3.05 -3.34
N ILE A 174 13.68 4.19 -4.02
CA ILE A 174 13.42 5.53 -3.43
C ILE A 174 12.02 5.55 -2.80
N ALA A 175 11.00 5.09 -3.51
CA ALA A 175 9.64 5.01 -2.99
C ALA A 175 9.52 4.10 -1.75
N ALA A 176 10.22 2.96 -1.75
CA ALA A 176 10.21 2.01 -0.63
C ALA A 176 10.90 2.54 0.63
N THR A 177 11.98 3.32 0.48
CA THR A 177 12.78 3.84 1.60
C THR A 177 12.34 5.24 2.06
N ALA A 178 11.58 5.99 1.24
CA ALA A 178 11.09 7.32 1.59
C ALA A 178 10.27 7.32 2.89
N ARG A 179 10.55 8.30 3.76
CA ARG A 179 9.80 8.54 5.01
C ARG A 179 9.41 10.01 5.10
N GLY A 180 8.22 10.27 5.64
CA GLY A 180 7.77 11.62 5.98
C GLY A 180 8.56 12.20 7.16
N ALA A 181 8.30 13.48 7.47
CA ALA A 181 8.98 14.19 8.56
C ALA A 181 8.78 13.55 9.94
N ASP A 182 7.72 12.76 10.13
CA ASP A 182 7.43 11.99 11.33
C ASP A 182 8.25 10.68 11.45
N GLY A 183 9.05 10.35 10.43
CA GLY A 183 9.82 9.11 10.33
C GLY A 183 8.97 7.84 10.12
N LYS A 184 7.64 7.97 10.02
CA LYS A 184 6.69 6.84 10.02
C LYS A 184 5.83 6.78 8.77
N THR A 185 5.43 7.94 8.25
CA THR A 185 4.67 8.04 7.01
C THR A 185 5.53 7.51 5.87
N ALA A 186 4.99 6.57 5.10
CA ALA A 186 5.65 5.93 3.97
C ALA A 186 4.65 5.71 2.83
N PHE A 187 5.16 5.38 1.64
CA PHE A 187 4.32 4.91 0.53
C PHE A 187 3.88 3.46 0.76
N ASP A 188 2.65 3.16 0.34
CA ASP A 188 1.96 1.89 0.60
C ASP A 188 2.01 0.95 -0.61
N ALA A 189 2.04 1.53 -1.81
CA ALA A 189 2.04 0.80 -3.06
C ALA A 189 2.73 1.63 -4.15
N LEU A 190 3.07 0.96 -5.24
CA LEU A 190 3.67 1.57 -6.42
C LEU A 190 2.67 1.63 -7.57
N TRP A 191 2.78 2.65 -8.40
CA TRP A 191 2.01 2.83 -9.63
C TRP A 191 2.94 2.75 -10.85
N GLN A 192 2.81 1.71 -11.65
CA GLN A 192 3.51 1.62 -12.93
C GLN A 192 2.69 2.39 -13.97
N SER A 193 3.07 3.65 -14.18
CA SER A 193 2.36 4.60 -15.04
C SER A 193 2.68 4.36 -16.52
N SER A 194 1.68 4.37 -17.39
CA SER A 194 1.95 4.34 -18.85
C SER A 194 2.68 5.62 -19.29
N LEU A 195 2.35 6.75 -18.66
CA LEU A 195 2.95 8.05 -18.96
C LEU A 195 4.44 8.06 -18.63
N THR A 196 4.82 7.62 -17.42
CA THR A 196 6.23 7.65 -17.01
C THR A 196 7.06 6.63 -17.77
N ASP A 197 6.48 5.47 -18.07
CA ASP A 197 7.12 4.43 -18.86
C ASP A 197 7.38 4.84 -20.33
N SER A 198 6.41 5.51 -20.95
CA SER A 198 6.55 6.04 -22.31
C SER A 198 7.52 7.22 -22.38
N ALA A 199 7.42 8.17 -21.46
CA ALA A 199 8.30 9.33 -21.38
C ALA A 199 9.76 8.94 -21.09
N LEU A 200 10.01 7.97 -20.22
CA LEU A 200 11.36 7.43 -19.96
C LEU A 200 12.03 6.91 -21.24
N ARG A 201 11.23 6.42 -22.19
CA ARG A 201 11.68 5.91 -23.49
C ARG A 201 11.68 6.96 -24.60
N GLY A 202 11.41 8.23 -24.28
CA GLY A 202 11.28 9.30 -25.27
C GLY A 202 10.11 9.10 -26.25
N LYS A 203 9.09 8.33 -25.85
CA LYS A 203 7.90 8.02 -26.66
C LYS A 203 6.65 8.73 -26.09
N PRO A 204 5.67 9.11 -26.93
CA PRO A 204 4.43 9.68 -26.43
C PRO A 204 3.52 8.62 -25.80
N ASP A 205 2.76 9.02 -24.79
CA ASP A 205 1.77 8.20 -24.07
C ASP A 205 0.51 7.92 -24.92
N ARG A 206 0.65 7.01 -25.88
CA ARG A 206 -0.39 6.63 -26.86
C ARG A 206 -0.47 5.11 -27.08
N GLU A 207 -0.18 4.32 -26.04
CA GLU A 207 -0.10 2.85 -26.12
C GLU A 207 0.93 2.33 -27.17
N ILE A 208 2.01 3.10 -27.41
CA ILE A 208 3.04 2.76 -28.43
C ILE A 208 4.16 1.89 -27.84
N VAL A 209 4.35 1.92 -26.52
CA VAL A 209 5.39 1.11 -25.87
C VAL A 209 5.00 -0.37 -25.96
N ASP A 210 5.96 -1.19 -26.34
CA ASP A 210 5.73 -2.63 -26.45
C ASP A 210 5.45 -3.24 -25.07
N LYS A 211 4.53 -4.19 -25.03
CA LYS A 211 4.12 -4.83 -23.77
C LYS A 211 5.27 -5.59 -23.12
N ALA A 212 6.16 -6.20 -23.90
CA ALA A 212 7.32 -6.90 -23.37
C ALA A 212 8.29 -5.92 -22.66
N ASP A 213 8.43 -4.70 -23.18
CA ASP A 213 9.23 -3.67 -22.52
C ASP A 213 8.60 -3.23 -21.19
N ARG A 214 7.27 -3.08 -21.14
CA ARG A 214 6.55 -2.76 -19.89
C ARG A 214 6.67 -3.88 -18.85
N LEU A 215 6.59 -5.14 -19.29
CA LEU A 215 6.80 -6.31 -18.42
C LEU A 215 8.24 -6.39 -17.90
N ARG A 216 9.24 -6.00 -18.69
CA ARG A 216 10.64 -5.90 -18.23
C ARG A 216 10.78 -4.88 -17.10
N THR A 217 10.18 -3.70 -17.24
CA THR A 217 10.16 -2.67 -16.20
C THR A 217 9.47 -3.15 -14.93
N ILE A 218 8.44 -4.01 -15.03
CA ILE A 218 7.85 -4.66 -13.84
C ILE A 218 8.89 -5.51 -13.11
N GLY A 219 9.69 -6.30 -13.83
CA GLY A 219 10.79 -7.08 -13.25
C GLY A 219 11.78 -6.19 -12.50
N GLU A 220 12.30 -5.17 -13.16
CA GLU A 220 13.26 -4.21 -12.58
C GLU A 220 12.71 -3.51 -11.32
N ILE A 221 11.45 -3.09 -11.34
CA ILE A 221 10.77 -2.51 -10.17
C ILE A 221 10.63 -3.55 -9.07
N SER A 222 10.27 -4.78 -9.46
CA SER A 222 9.98 -5.87 -8.54
C SER A 222 11.21 -6.35 -7.80
N ASP A 223 12.40 -6.28 -8.39
CA ASP A 223 13.61 -6.72 -7.70
C ASP A 223 13.95 -5.77 -6.54
N GLY A 224 13.72 -4.46 -6.70
CA GLY A 224 14.12 -3.44 -5.72
C GLY A 224 13.15 -3.17 -4.55
N THR A 225 12.02 -3.89 -4.45
CA THR A 225 10.95 -3.54 -3.47
C THR A 225 10.02 -4.69 -3.13
N VAL A 226 9.38 -4.61 -1.95
CA VAL A 226 8.28 -5.49 -1.53
C VAL A 226 6.92 -4.80 -1.54
N LEU A 227 6.87 -3.53 -1.99
CA LEU A 227 5.61 -2.80 -2.14
C LEU A 227 4.77 -3.44 -3.26
N PRO A 228 3.44 -3.55 -3.09
CA PRO A 228 2.57 -4.03 -4.15
C PRO A 228 2.59 -3.05 -5.34
N LEU A 229 2.63 -3.60 -6.55
CA LEU A 229 2.62 -2.83 -7.80
C LEU A 229 1.23 -2.83 -8.43
N ILE A 230 0.72 -1.64 -8.74
CA ILE A 230 -0.50 -1.41 -9.51
C ILE A 230 -0.07 -1.02 -10.94
N TYR A 231 -0.58 -1.73 -11.93
CA TYR A 231 -0.24 -1.54 -13.34
C TYR A 231 -1.31 -0.72 -14.08
N ASP A 232 -0.89 0.37 -14.74
CA ASP A 232 -1.75 1.15 -15.64
C ASP A 232 -1.92 0.42 -16.98
N GLY A 233 -2.98 -0.35 -17.12
CA GLY A 233 -3.24 -1.14 -18.32
C GLY A 233 -3.80 -0.37 -19.50
N ASP A 234 -3.84 0.96 -19.44
CA ASP A 234 -4.44 1.79 -20.48
C ASP A 234 -5.89 1.33 -20.75
N THR A 235 -6.30 1.20 -22.01
CA THR A 235 -7.61 0.64 -22.37
C THR A 235 -7.66 -0.90 -22.30
N GLY A 236 -6.51 -1.57 -22.20
CA GLY A 236 -6.35 -3.03 -22.26
C GLY A 236 -6.48 -3.64 -23.67
N GLY A 237 -7.06 -2.92 -24.63
CA GLY A 237 -7.38 -3.41 -25.97
C GLY A 237 -8.62 -4.31 -26.00
N SER A 238 -8.59 -5.37 -26.81
CA SER A 238 -9.69 -6.35 -26.89
C SER A 238 -9.74 -7.25 -25.64
N PRO A 239 -10.89 -7.88 -25.34
CA PRO A 239 -11.00 -8.85 -24.26
C PRO A 239 -9.91 -9.95 -24.30
N ASP A 240 -9.56 -10.48 -25.47
CA ASP A 240 -8.49 -11.47 -25.61
C ASP A 240 -7.12 -10.91 -25.19
N ARG A 241 -6.83 -9.66 -25.53
CA ARG A 241 -5.59 -8.98 -25.11
C ARG A 241 -5.57 -8.72 -23.61
N VAL A 242 -6.72 -8.43 -23.01
CA VAL A 242 -6.85 -8.30 -21.55
C VAL A 242 -6.62 -9.65 -20.89
N TYR A 243 -7.15 -10.74 -21.45
CA TYR A 243 -6.91 -12.09 -20.94
C TYR A 243 -5.41 -12.43 -20.91
N GLU A 244 -4.71 -12.24 -22.04
CA GLU A 244 -3.26 -12.49 -22.14
C GLU A 244 -2.44 -11.60 -21.21
N LEU A 245 -2.75 -10.29 -21.17
CA LEU A 245 -2.08 -9.35 -20.29
C LEU A 245 -2.25 -9.74 -18.82
N THR A 246 -3.46 -10.12 -18.43
CA THR A 246 -3.76 -10.55 -17.06
C THR A 246 -2.91 -11.75 -16.67
N ARG A 247 -2.79 -12.76 -17.55
CA ARG A 247 -1.93 -13.93 -17.29
C ARG A 247 -0.46 -13.56 -17.06
N ALA A 248 0.06 -12.63 -17.86
CA ALA A 248 1.44 -12.18 -17.75
C ALA A 248 1.68 -11.39 -16.46
N LEU A 249 0.80 -10.42 -16.15
CA LEU A 249 0.89 -9.60 -14.94
C LEU A 249 0.72 -10.42 -13.66
N ASP A 250 -0.22 -11.38 -13.66
CA ASP A 250 -0.44 -12.28 -12.52
C ASP A 250 0.80 -13.14 -12.27
N SER A 251 1.40 -13.69 -13.34
CA SER A 251 2.65 -14.45 -13.23
C SER A 251 3.85 -13.60 -12.78
N ALA A 252 3.83 -12.30 -13.06
CA ALA A 252 4.83 -11.33 -12.62
C ALA A 252 4.57 -10.79 -11.19
N GLY A 253 3.53 -11.25 -10.49
CA GLY A 253 3.23 -10.84 -9.12
C GLY A 253 2.66 -9.42 -8.99
N VAL A 254 2.10 -8.85 -10.07
CA VAL A 254 1.44 -7.54 -10.05
C VAL A 254 0.16 -7.63 -9.22
N ALA A 255 -0.02 -6.67 -8.30
CA ALA A 255 -1.10 -6.70 -7.32
C ALA A 255 -2.45 -6.25 -7.89
N ALA A 256 -2.45 -5.32 -8.85
CA ALA A 256 -3.67 -4.87 -9.50
C ALA A 256 -3.42 -4.45 -10.94
N LEU A 257 -4.40 -4.71 -11.80
CA LEU A 257 -4.51 -4.13 -13.13
C LEU A 257 -5.55 -3.01 -13.09
N CYS A 258 -5.22 -1.83 -13.60
CA CYS A 258 -6.14 -0.71 -13.79
C CYS A 258 -6.44 -0.54 -15.28
N LEU A 259 -7.70 -0.61 -15.69
CA LEU A 259 -8.12 -0.39 -17.08
C LEU A 259 -9.04 0.82 -17.18
N GLU A 260 -8.88 1.65 -18.21
CA GLU A 260 -9.75 2.80 -18.47
C GLU A 260 -10.79 2.52 -19.56
N ASP A 261 -11.99 3.07 -19.40
CA ASP A 261 -13.14 2.82 -20.27
C ASP A 261 -13.18 3.68 -21.55
N LYS A 262 -12.02 4.05 -22.09
CA LYS A 262 -11.91 4.76 -23.38
C LYS A 262 -11.91 3.81 -24.59
N ILE A 263 -12.19 4.39 -25.76
CA ILE A 263 -11.96 3.79 -27.09
C ILE A 263 -11.11 4.71 -27.98
N GLY A 264 -10.48 4.11 -28.99
CA GLY A 264 -9.61 4.80 -29.94
C GLY A 264 -8.15 4.86 -29.47
N MET A 265 -7.31 5.61 -30.21
CA MET A 265 -5.91 5.80 -29.78
C MET A 265 -5.89 6.55 -28.44
N LYS A 266 -5.31 5.95 -27.40
CA LYS A 266 -5.11 6.60 -26.11
C LYS A 266 -4.49 7.99 -26.29
N ARG A 267 -5.04 8.95 -25.57
CA ARG A 267 -4.45 10.28 -25.38
C ARG A 267 -4.52 10.61 -23.90
N ASN A 268 -3.41 11.14 -23.38
CA ASN A 268 -3.30 11.48 -21.98
C ASN A 268 -4.40 12.49 -21.57
N SER A 269 -5.07 12.23 -20.45
CA SER A 269 -6.18 13.03 -19.92
C SER A 269 -5.78 14.49 -19.63
N LEU A 270 -4.48 14.76 -19.45
CA LEU A 270 -3.95 16.08 -19.14
C LEU A 270 -3.89 17.03 -20.36
N TYR A 271 -4.08 16.57 -21.60
CA TYR A 271 -4.02 17.41 -22.80
C TYR A 271 -5.30 18.24 -23.09
N GLY A 272 -6.30 18.20 -22.20
CA GLY A 272 -7.53 18.99 -22.31
C GLY A 272 -8.52 18.51 -23.38
N THR A 273 -9.64 19.23 -23.52
CA THR A 273 -10.83 18.86 -24.33
C THR A 273 -10.72 19.19 -25.83
N GLY A 274 -9.54 19.58 -26.33
CA GLY A 274 -9.37 20.16 -27.67
C GLY A 274 -9.63 19.23 -28.87
N LYS A 275 -9.85 17.93 -28.67
CA LYS A 275 -10.25 16.96 -29.70
C LYS A 275 -11.20 15.90 -29.10
N PRO A 276 -12.19 15.37 -29.85
CA PRO A 276 -13.17 14.42 -29.30
C PRO A 276 -12.47 13.15 -28.81
N GLN A 277 -12.60 12.86 -27.52
CA GLN A 277 -12.35 11.55 -26.95
C GLN A 277 -13.69 10.85 -26.76
N THR A 278 -13.69 9.52 -26.82
CA THR A 278 -14.91 8.72 -26.78
C THR A 278 -14.75 7.58 -25.79
N GLN A 279 -15.84 7.25 -25.13
CA GLN A 279 -15.90 6.21 -24.11
C GLN A 279 -16.42 4.92 -24.75
N ALA A 280 -15.95 3.77 -24.28
CA ALA A 280 -16.54 2.49 -24.58
C ALA A 280 -17.99 2.46 -24.09
N SER A 281 -18.83 1.67 -24.77
CA SER A 281 -20.10 1.29 -24.18
C SER A 281 -19.85 0.50 -22.89
N ILE A 282 -20.81 0.55 -21.96
CA ILE A 282 -20.75 -0.25 -20.73
C ILE A 282 -20.51 -1.73 -21.04
N ALA A 283 -21.24 -2.28 -22.01
CA ALA A 283 -21.11 -3.69 -22.40
C ALA A 283 -19.70 -4.05 -22.90
N GLU A 284 -19.09 -3.20 -23.74
CA GLU A 284 -17.73 -3.44 -24.24
C GLU A 284 -16.69 -3.42 -23.13
N PHE A 285 -16.79 -2.49 -22.18
CA PHE A 285 -15.84 -2.40 -21.08
C PHE A 285 -16.06 -3.50 -20.04
N SER A 286 -17.31 -3.83 -19.72
CA SER A 286 -17.66 -4.97 -18.87
C SER A 286 -17.10 -6.29 -19.44
N ALA A 287 -17.10 -6.48 -20.76
CA ALA A 287 -16.47 -7.65 -21.39
C ALA A 287 -14.95 -7.74 -21.14
N ARG A 288 -14.25 -6.60 -21.08
CA ARG A 288 -12.81 -6.56 -20.72
C ARG A 288 -12.59 -6.95 -19.26
N ILE A 289 -13.43 -6.44 -18.35
CA ILE A 289 -13.40 -6.79 -16.93
C ILE A 289 -13.65 -8.30 -16.75
N THR A 290 -14.68 -8.85 -17.42
CA THR A 290 -14.96 -10.29 -17.38
C THR A 290 -13.79 -11.12 -17.91
N ALA A 291 -13.11 -10.66 -18.97
CA ALA A 291 -11.92 -11.34 -19.49
C ALA A 291 -10.76 -11.34 -18.48
N PHE A 292 -10.55 -10.25 -17.73
CA PHE A 292 -9.61 -10.23 -16.60
C PHE A 292 -10.01 -11.28 -15.56
N CYS A 293 -11.27 -11.29 -15.12
CA CYS A 293 -11.76 -12.23 -14.11
C CYS A 293 -11.59 -13.68 -14.54
N ALA A 294 -11.77 -14.00 -15.83
CA ALA A 294 -11.56 -15.33 -16.38
C ALA A 294 -10.08 -15.72 -16.53
N ALA A 295 -9.18 -14.73 -16.61
CA ALA A 295 -7.75 -14.96 -16.84
C ALA A 295 -6.93 -15.13 -15.56
N ARG A 296 -7.26 -14.38 -14.49
CA ARG A 296 -6.51 -14.42 -13.23
C ARG A 296 -6.46 -15.83 -12.64
N ARG A 297 -5.29 -16.24 -12.15
CA ARG A 297 -5.05 -17.50 -11.42
C ARG A 297 -5.22 -17.28 -9.93
N SER A 298 -4.69 -16.17 -9.43
CA SER A 298 -4.84 -15.77 -8.04
C SER A 298 -6.10 -14.94 -7.84
N SER A 299 -6.83 -15.21 -6.75
CA SER A 299 -7.88 -14.30 -6.26
C SER A 299 -7.30 -13.01 -5.70
N ASP A 300 -5.99 -12.93 -5.47
CA ASP A 300 -5.35 -11.76 -4.89
C ASP A 300 -5.17 -10.61 -5.88
N MET A 301 -4.93 -10.90 -7.16
CA MET A 301 -4.81 -9.85 -8.19
C MET A 301 -6.16 -9.14 -8.37
N MET A 302 -6.14 -7.81 -8.21
CA MET A 302 -7.35 -6.97 -8.25
C MET A 302 -7.60 -6.36 -9.63
N MET A 303 -8.88 -6.19 -9.98
CA MET A 303 -9.30 -5.31 -11.06
C MET A 303 -9.72 -3.94 -10.55
N ILE A 304 -9.08 -2.89 -11.07
CA ILE A 304 -9.47 -1.50 -10.88
C ILE A 304 -10.08 -0.99 -12.19
N ALA A 305 -11.36 -0.61 -12.15
CA ALA A 305 -12.04 0.01 -13.27
C ALA A 305 -11.89 1.53 -13.20
N ARG A 306 -11.16 2.12 -14.14
CA ARG A 306 -10.98 3.56 -14.28
C ARG A 306 -12.08 4.17 -15.15
N ILE A 307 -12.83 5.09 -14.56
CA ILE A 307 -13.99 5.75 -15.15
C ILE A 307 -13.58 7.14 -15.62
N GLU A 308 -13.76 7.40 -16.92
CA GLU A 308 -13.38 8.68 -17.56
C GLU A 308 -14.58 9.62 -17.79
N SER A 309 -15.76 9.30 -17.25
CA SER A 309 -17.00 10.09 -17.44
C SER A 309 -16.87 11.55 -17.05
N LEU A 310 -16.16 11.87 -15.95
CA LEU A 310 -15.95 13.27 -15.55
C LEU A 310 -14.95 13.99 -16.47
N ILE A 311 -13.88 13.29 -16.89
CA ILE A 311 -12.91 13.79 -17.87
C ILE A 311 -13.58 14.14 -19.20
N LEU A 312 -14.57 13.34 -19.61
CA LEU A 312 -15.31 13.52 -20.87
C LEU A 312 -16.53 14.44 -20.75
N GLY A 313 -16.82 14.96 -19.55
CA GLY A 313 -17.97 15.84 -19.32
C GLY A 313 -19.35 15.15 -19.36
N ALA A 314 -19.40 13.82 -19.24
CA ALA A 314 -20.65 13.04 -19.17
C ALA A 314 -21.38 13.20 -17.82
N GLY A 315 -20.65 13.61 -16.77
CA GLY A 315 -21.19 13.97 -15.46
C GLY A 315 -21.31 12.82 -14.46
N GLN A 316 -21.75 13.16 -13.24
CA GLN A 316 -21.80 12.24 -12.09
C GLN A 316 -22.72 11.04 -12.29
N ALA A 317 -23.89 11.25 -12.91
CA ALA A 317 -24.87 10.19 -13.11
C ALA A 317 -24.35 9.08 -14.02
N ASP A 318 -23.66 9.44 -15.11
CA ASP A 318 -23.01 8.47 -16.01
C ASP A 318 -21.86 7.75 -15.30
N ALA A 319 -21.04 8.48 -14.54
CA ALA A 319 -19.95 7.88 -13.75
C ALA A 319 -20.46 6.83 -12.76
N LEU A 320 -21.55 7.10 -12.05
CA LEU A 320 -22.16 6.19 -11.09
C LEU A 320 -22.77 4.95 -11.76
N ALA A 321 -23.50 5.14 -12.87
CA ALA A 321 -24.07 4.03 -13.63
C ALA A 321 -22.99 3.08 -14.18
N ARG A 322 -21.87 3.64 -14.63
CA ARG A 322 -20.70 2.87 -15.08
C ARG A 322 -20.03 2.15 -13.92
N ALA A 323 -19.86 2.82 -12.78
CA ALA A 323 -19.29 2.19 -11.59
C ALA A 323 -20.09 0.94 -11.19
N GLU A 324 -21.41 1.05 -11.08
CA GLU A 324 -22.30 -0.08 -10.77
C GLU A 324 -22.13 -1.23 -11.78
N ALA A 325 -22.22 -0.92 -13.07
CA ALA A 325 -22.08 -1.94 -14.12
C ALA A 325 -20.69 -2.60 -14.18
N TYR A 326 -19.63 -1.87 -13.83
CA TYR A 326 -18.26 -2.39 -13.82
C TYR A 326 -18.02 -3.28 -12.60
N LEU A 327 -18.62 -2.94 -11.46
CA LEU A 327 -18.61 -3.80 -10.27
C LEU A 327 -19.39 -5.09 -10.50
N ASP A 328 -20.56 -5.01 -11.14
CA ASP A 328 -21.35 -6.19 -11.53
C ASP A 328 -20.57 -7.10 -12.51
N ALA A 329 -19.74 -6.52 -13.37
CA ALA A 329 -18.88 -7.25 -14.30
C ALA A 329 -17.68 -7.94 -13.62
N GLY A 330 -17.39 -7.60 -12.35
CA GLY A 330 -16.32 -8.21 -11.56
C GLY A 330 -15.16 -7.27 -11.19
N ALA A 331 -15.28 -5.95 -11.42
CA ALA A 331 -14.30 -5.01 -10.89
C ALA A 331 -14.37 -4.98 -9.35
N GLU A 332 -13.22 -4.81 -8.71
CA GLU A 332 -13.11 -4.88 -7.24
C GLU A 332 -12.76 -3.53 -6.62
N ALA A 333 -12.44 -2.54 -7.46
CA ALA A 333 -12.22 -1.17 -7.08
C ALA A 333 -12.56 -0.25 -8.26
N ILE A 334 -12.86 1.00 -7.94
CA ILE A 334 -13.11 2.06 -8.93
C ILE A 334 -12.00 3.10 -8.82
N LEU A 335 -11.46 3.52 -9.96
CA LEU A 335 -10.68 4.75 -10.06
C LEU A 335 -11.55 5.80 -10.73
N ILE A 336 -11.94 6.83 -9.99
CA ILE A 336 -12.66 7.99 -10.54
C ILE A 336 -11.64 9.07 -10.89
N HIS A 337 -11.61 9.49 -12.16
CA HIS A 337 -10.63 10.48 -12.61
C HIS A 337 -11.29 11.83 -12.92
N SER A 338 -10.54 12.89 -12.61
CA SER A 338 -10.92 14.28 -12.75
C SER A 338 -9.72 15.10 -13.25
N ILE A 339 -10.00 16.16 -14.02
CA ILE A 339 -9.03 17.21 -14.37
C ILE A 339 -9.42 18.58 -13.78
N ALA A 340 -10.40 18.61 -12.87
CA ALA A 340 -10.76 19.83 -12.16
C ALA A 340 -9.60 20.30 -11.26
N GLU A 341 -9.63 21.57 -10.85
CA GLU A 341 -8.65 22.14 -9.91
C GLU A 341 -8.94 21.73 -8.46
N SER A 342 -10.14 21.22 -8.19
CA SER A 342 -10.63 20.81 -6.87
C SER A 342 -10.97 19.33 -6.82
N ALA A 343 -10.81 18.72 -5.65
CA ALA A 343 -11.24 17.36 -5.36
C ALA A 343 -12.77 17.18 -5.19
N THR A 344 -13.57 18.26 -5.30
CA THR A 344 -15.02 18.22 -5.06
C THR A 344 -15.72 17.13 -5.85
N GLU A 345 -15.49 17.02 -7.16
CA GLU A 345 -16.23 16.05 -7.97
C GLU A 345 -15.91 14.59 -7.65
N VAL A 346 -14.66 14.28 -7.25
CA VAL A 346 -14.30 12.92 -6.84
C VAL A 346 -14.81 12.60 -5.43
N ALA A 347 -14.90 13.61 -4.55
CA ALA A 347 -15.52 13.49 -3.24
C ALA A 347 -17.04 13.27 -3.35
N ASP A 348 -17.72 14.05 -4.18
CA ASP A 348 -19.16 13.92 -4.45
C ASP A 348 -19.50 12.56 -5.06
N PHE A 349 -18.70 12.10 -6.03
CA PHE A 349 -18.82 10.76 -6.60
C PHE A 349 -18.71 9.69 -5.51
N THR A 350 -17.69 9.80 -4.65
CA THR A 350 -17.46 8.83 -3.58
C THR A 350 -18.61 8.84 -2.58
N ALA A 351 -19.09 10.00 -2.17
CA ALA A 351 -20.23 10.14 -1.26
C ALA A 351 -21.51 9.52 -1.85
N ALA A 352 -21.80 9.76 -3.13
CA ALA A 352 -22.95 9.19 -3.81
C ALA A 352 -22.84 7.65 -3.95
N LEU A 353 -21.66 7.15 -4.32
CA LEU A 353 -21.39 5.70 -4.40
C LEU A 353 -21.62 5.01 -3.05
N ARG A 354 -21.13 5.63 -1.96
CA ARG A 354 -21.35 5.13 -0.58
C ARG A 354 -22.82 5.21 -0.17
N GLY A 355 -23.53 6.26 -0.58
CA GLY A 355 -24.96 6.43 -0.38
C GLY A 355 -25.80 5.31 -1.01
N ASN A 356 -25.33 4.74 -2.13
CA ASN A 356 -25.92 3.57 -2.77
C ASN A 356 -25.54 2.23 -2.10
N GLY A 357 -24.86 2.26 -0.95
CA GLY A 357 -24.45 1.06 -0.21
C GLY A 357 -23.20 0.37 -0.74
N VAL A 358 -22.54 0.93 -1.76
CA VAL A 358 -21.35 0.34 -2.40
C VAL A 358 -20.10 0.67 -1.58
N LYS A 359 -19.41 -0.36 -1.09
CA LYS A 359 -18.27 -0.25 -0.16
C LYS A 359 -16.91 -0.62 -0.77
N VAL A 360 -16.82 -0.73 -2.09
CA VAL A 360 -15.54 -1.05 -2.74
C VAL A 360 -14.52 0.09 -2.60
N PRO A 361 -13.21 -0.21 -2.65
CA PRO A 361 -12.16 0.79 -2.69
C PRO A 361 -12.34 1.81 -3.82
N VAL A 362 -12.19 3.09 -3.49
CA VAL A 362 -12.15 4.19 -4.48
C VAL A 362 -10.73 4.77 -4.55
N PHE A 363 -10.20 4.86 -5.76
CA PHE A 363 -8.89 5.40 -6.10
C PHE A 363 -9.04 6.74 -6.80
N VAL A 364 -8.12 7.68 -6.55
CA VAL A 364 -8.05 8.98 -7.22
C VAL A 364 -6.63 9.34 -7.63
N VAL A 365 -6.50 10.27 -8.59
CA VAL A 365 -5.20 10.72 -9.13
C VAL A 365 -5.14 12.26 -9.09
N PRO A 366 -4.72 12.89 -7.99
CA PRO A 366 -4.76 14.34 -7.80
C PRO A 366 -3.63 15.09 -8.51
N THR A 367 -3.49 14.89 -9.82
CA THR A 367 -2.47 15.62 -10.60
C THR A 367 -2.85 17.09 -10.80
N THR A 368 -4.13 17.38 -11.05
CA THR A 368 -4.65 18.74 -11.29
C THR A 368 -5.19 19.41 -10.01
N TYR A 369 -5.77 18.64 -9.09
CA TYR A 369 -6.19 19.08 -7.76
C TYR A 369 -5.13 18.73 -6.70
N SER A 370 -3.88 19.10 -7.00
CA SER A 370 -2.67 18.67 -6.28
C SER A 370 -2.50 19.28 -4.88
N ASN A 371 -3.21 20.36 -4.59
CA ASN A 371 -3.16 21.04 -3.29
C ASN A 371 -4.04 20.37 -2.23
N THR A 372 -4.89 19.41 -2.60
CA THR A 372 -5.76 18.71 -1.65
C THR A 372 -4.94 17.79 -0.72
N PRO A 373 -4.93 18.04 0.60
CA PRO A 373 -4.26 17.19 1.57
C PRO A 373 -4.90 15.80 1.66
N ILE A 374 -4.10 14.79 1.99
CA ILE A 374 -4.59 13.41 2.10
C ILE A 374 -5.71 13.21 3.12
N ALA A 375 -5.73 14.03 4.18
CA ALA A 375 -6.78 14.00 5.19
C ALA A 375 -8.17 14.33 4.62
N GLU A 376 -8.25 15.15 3.56
CA GLU A 376 -9.52 15.46 2.89
C GLU A 376 -10.02 14.26 2.06
N PHE A 377 -9.13 13.54 1.39
CA PHE A 377 -9.48 12.29 0.71
C PHE A 377 -9.94 11.22 1.69
N GLU A 378 -9.26 11.10 2.83
CA GLU A 378 -9.65 10.20 3.91
C GLU A 378 -11.05 10.52 4.46
N ALA A 379 -11.33 11.80 4.74
CA ALA A 379 -12.65 12.24 5.19
C ALA A 379 -13.76 11.98 4.14
N ALA A 380 -13.42 12.03 2.85
CA ALA A 380 -14.34 11.72 1.76
C ALA A 380 -14.55 10.19 1.55
N GLY A 381 -13.86 9.33 2.29
CA GLY A 381 -13.96 7.87 2.15
C GLY A 381 -13.24 7.30 0.92
N ILE A 382 -12.25 8.05 0.40
CA ILE A 382 -11.37 7.62 -0.69
C ILE A 382 -10.25 6.76 -0.11
N ASN A 383 -10.04 5.58 -0.71
CA ASN A 383 -9.19 4.54 -0.13
C ASN A 383 -7.75 4.55 -0.66
N ALA A 384 -7.49 5.22 -1.78
CA ALA A 384 -6.13 5.31 -2.32
C ALA A 384 -5.92 6.57 -3.16
N VAL A 385 -4.77 7.21 -2.96
CA VAL A 385 -4.34 8.42 -3.66
C VAL A 385 -3.08 8.10 -4.46
N ILE A 386 -3.17 8.22 -5.79
CA ILE A 386 -2.09 7.90 -6.72
C ILE A 386 -1.38 9.17 -7.17
N TYR A 387 -0.12 9.31 -6.75
CA TYR A 387 0.83 10.29 -7.24
C TYR A 387 1.50 9.73 -8.52
N ALA A 388 0.86 9.96 -9.67
CA ALA A 388 1.08 9.20 -10.89
C ALA A 388 2.31 9.54 -11.76
N ASN A 389 3.02 10.66 -11.51
CA ASN A 389 4.11 11.11 -12.41
C ASN A 389 5.19 11.99 -11.75
N GLN A 390 5.13 12.17 -10.42
CA GLN A 390 5.93 13.18 -9.72
C GLN A 390 7.42 12.83 -9.68
N LEU A 391 7.79 11.55 -9.52
CA LEU A 391 9.21 11.16 -9.45
C LEU A 391 9.91 11.38 -10.80
N LEU A 392 9.32 10.96 -11.91
CA LEU A 392 9.89 11.22 -13.24
C LEU A 392 9.95 12.73 -13.54
N ARG A 393 8.91 13.48 -13.23
CA ARG A 393 8.93 14.94 -13.44
C ARG A 393 10.02 15.64 -12.62
N ALA A 394 10.35 15.11 -11.44
CA ALA A 394 11.42 15.64 -10.61
C ALA A 394 12.81 15.47 -11.24
N THR A 395 13.01 14.55 -12.19
CA THR A 395 14.32 14.34 -12.84
C THR A 395 14.57 15.31 -13.99
N VAL A 396 13.52 15.70 -14.73
CA VAL A 396 13.65 16.48 -15.97
C VAL A 396 14.36 17.82 -15.74
N GLY A 397 13.88 18.63 -14.79
CA GLY A 397 14.46 19.96 -14.54
C GLY A 397 15.94 19.93 -14.11
N PRO A 398 16.34 19.12 -13.12
CA PRO A 398 17.74 18.92 -12.77
C PRO A 398 18.60 18.41 -13.93
N MET A 399 18.12 17.44 -14.72
CA MET A 399 18.86 16.91 -15.87
C MET A 399 19.12 18.00 -16.93
N GLU A 400 18.10 18.81 -17.25
CA GLU A 400 18.23 19.94 -18.17
C GLU A 400 19.24 20.99 -17.67
N ARG A 401 19.19 21.33 -16.37
CA ARG A 401 20.13 22.28 -15.78
C ARG A 401 21.57 21.77 -15.85
N VAL A 402 21.82 20.53 -15.44
CA VAL A 402 23.15 19.92 -15.48
C VAL A 402 23.70 19.87 -16.90
N ALA A 403 22.88 19.43 -17.87
CA ALA A 403 23.29 19.38 -19.27
C ALA A 403 23.67 20.77 -19.81
N LYS A 404 22.89 21.80 -19.48
CA LYS A 404 23.19 23.18 -19.87
C LYS A 404 24.48 23.69 -19.23
N SER A 405 24.65 23.51 -17.93
CA SER A 405 25.85 23.95 -17.20
C SER A 405 27.13 23.32 -17.77
N ILE A 406 27.11 22.02 -18.12
CA ILE A 406 28.26 21.35 -18.73
C ILE A 406 28.59 21.95 -20.11
N LEU A 407 27.57 22.26 -20.92
CA LEU A 407 27.78 22.89 -22.24
C LEU A 407 28.36 24.31 -22.10
N ASP A 408 27.85 25.10 -21.16
CA ASP A 408 28.28 26.48 -20.94
C ASP A 408 29.72 26.53 -20.36
N ALA A 409 30.07 25.62 -19.43
CA ALA A 409 31.37 25.59 -18.77
C ALA A 409 32.45 24.77 -19.52
N GLY A 410 32.06 23.82 -20.36
CA GLY A 410 32.99 22.90 -21.04
C GLY A 410 33.65 21.86 -20.11
N CYS A 411 33.20 21.75 -18.86
CA CYS A 411 33.64 20.75 -17.89
C CYS A 411 32.53 20.39 -16.90
N CYS A 412 32.75 19.36 -16.07
CA CYS A 412 31.75 18.80 -15.15
C CYS A 412 32.04 19.07 -13.66
N ASN A 413 32.96 19.98 -13.34
CA ASN A 413 33.41 20.24 -11.97
C ASN A 413 33.08 21.68 -11.54
N GLU A 414 31.79 21.96 -11.33
CA GLU A 414 31.30 23.28 -10.91
C GLU A 414 30.42 23.17 -9.64
N PRO A 415 30.49 24.13 -8.69
CA PRO A 415 29.61 24.16 -7.52
C PRO A 415 28.12 24.16 -7.87
N GLU A 416 27.77 24.75 -9.01
CA GLU A 416 26.39 24.84 -9.52
C GLU A 416 25.83 23.49 -10.00
N LEU A 417 26.70 22.52 -10.30
CA LEU A 417 26.32 21.13 -10.58
C LEU A 417 26.00 20.35 -9.30
N ALA A 418 26.57 20.75 -8.15
CA ALA A 418 26.39 20.04 -6.88
C ALA A 418 24.95 20.07 -6.38
N ASP A 419 24.21 21.16 -6.61
CA ASP A 419 22.80 21.29 -6.23
C ASP A 419 21.86 20.39 -7.07
N GLY A 420 22.35 19.86 -8.20
CA GLY A 420 21.60 18.99 -9.11
C GLY A 420 22.03 17.52 -9.08
N LEU A 421 23.11 17.18 -8.36
CA LEU A 421 23.71 15.86 -8.38
C LEU A 421 23.69 15.21 -6.99
N VAL A 422 23.21 13.97 -6.94
CA VAL A 422 23.46 13.10 -5.80
C VAL A 422 24.95 12.70 -5.84
N GLY A 423 25.63 12.77 -4.70
CA GLY A 423 27.04 12.35 -4.61
C GLY A 423 27.20 10.86 -4.95
N ILE A 424 28.31 10.48 -5.58
CA ILE A 424 28.55 9.09 -5.99
C ILE A 424 28.37 8.09 -4.82
N PRO A 425 28.93 8.32 -3.61
CA PRO A 425 28.71 7.40 -2.49
C PRO A 425 27.24 7.25 -2.13
N GLN A 426 26.48 8.36 -2.10
CA GLN A 426 25.04 8.31 -1.83
C GLN A 426 24.27 7.55 -2.91
N LEU A 427 24.66 7.69 -4.18
CA LEU A 427 24.05 6.94 -5.28
C LEU A 427 24.35 5.44 -5.17
N LEU A 428 25.57 5.08 -4.80
CA LEU A 428 25.96 3.69 -4.58
C LEU A 428 25.23 3.11 -3.35
N ASP A 429 25.10 3.86 -2.26
CA ASP A 429 24.40 3.45 -1.04
C ASP A 429 22.89 3.22 -1.24
N LEU A 430 22.30 3.78 -2.30
CA LEU A 430 20.91 3.49 -2.66
C LEU A 430 20.71 2.04 -3.12
N ILE A 431 21.76 1.40 -3.64
CA ILE A 431 21.76 0.01 -4.13
C ILE A 431 22.61 -0.83 -3.16
N PRO A 432 22.01 -1.72 -2.36
CA PRO A 432 22.77 -2.57 -1.46
C PRO A 432 23.82 -3.40 -2.23
N GLU A 433 25.04 -3.53 -1.70
CA GLU A 433 26.14 -4.30 -2.34
C GLU A 433 25.83 -5.80 -2.56
N HIS A 434 24.76 -6.31 -1.96
CA HIS A 434 24.36 -7.71 -2.01
C HIS A 434 23.27 -8.03 -3.04
N PHE A 435 22.86 -7.05 -3.86
CA PHE A 435 21.94 -7.26 -4.98
C PHE A 435 22.57 -7.95 -6.20
#